data_AF-A0A961PA32-F1
#
_entry.id   AF-A0A961PA32-F1
#
_cell.length_a   1.000
_cell.length_b   1.000
_cell.length_c   1.000
_cell.angle_alpha   90.00
_cell.angle_beta   90.00
_cell.angle_gamma   90.00
#
_symmetry.space_group_name_H-M   'P 1'
#
loop_
_entity.id
_entity.type
_entity.pdbx_description
1 polymer ?
#
loop_
_entity_poly.entity_id
_entity_poly.type
_entity_poly.pdbx_seq_one_letter_code
_entity_poly.pdbx_strand_id
1 'polypeptide(L)' 'MKMFLTRLGEGSRMVITGDRSQVDLPRGVMSGLHDAEKLLKHIDAISFNYFTSKDVVRHPLVAKIIDAYDQADPAK' A
#
# COMPACT_ATOMS: atom_id res chain seq x y z
N MET A 1 -6.41 -6.85 -9.96
CA MET A 1 -7.44 -6.46 -8.97
C MET A 1 -8.89 -6.68 -9.40
N LYS A 2 -9.23 -6.62 -10.70
CA LYS A 2 -10.59 -6.77 -11.22
C LYS A 2 -11.43 -7.88 -10.56
N MET A 3 -10.93 -9.13 -10.54
CA MET A 3 -11.68 -10.27 -9.98
C MET A 3 -12.10 -10.12 -8.51
N PHE A 4 -11.34 -9.38 -7.70
CA PHE A 4 -11.63 -9.18 -6.29
C PHE A 4 -12.63 -8.04 -6.07
N LEU A 5 -12.38 -6.89 -6.70
CA LEU A 5 -13.24 -5.69 -6.57
C LEU A 5 -14.67 -5.95 -7.05
N THR A 6 -14.85 -6.78 -8.08
CA THR A 6 -16.18 -7.14 -8.61
C THR A 6 -16.98 -8.09 -7.71
N ARG A 7 -16.46 -8.45 -6.53
CA ARG A 7 -17.18 -9.26 -5.53
C ARG A 7 -17.88 -8.41 -4.46
N LEU A 8 -17.78 -7.09 -4.54
CA LEU A 8 -18.47 -6.19 -3.61
C LEU A 8 -20.00 -6.31 -3.78
N GLY A 9 -20.67 -6.75 -2.73
CA GLY A 9 -22.13 -6.89 -2.67
C GLY A 9 -22.83 -5.62 -2.17
N GLU A 10 -24.16 -5.63 -2.25
CA GLU A 10 -25.00 -4.54 -1.72
C GLU A 10 -24.80 -4.35 -0.20
N GLY A 11 -24.83 -3.10 0.26
CA GLY A 11 -24.64 -2.75 1.67
C GLY A 11 -23.24 -3.03 2.24
N SER A 12 -22.31 -3.55 1.42
CA SER A 12 -20.96 -3.92 1.86
C SER A 12 -19.98 -2.76 1.76
N ARG A 13 -18.91 -2.82 2.54
CA ARG A 13 -17.73 -1.94 2.42
C ARG A 13 -16.48 -2.77 2.25
N MET A 14 -15.52 -2.26 1.51
CA MET A 14 -14.24 -2.93 1.26
C MET A 14 -13.09 -1.96 1.49
N VAL A 15 -12.06 -2.44 2.17
CA VAL A 15 -10.80 -1.72 2.36
C VAL A 15 -9.69 -2.64 1.89
N ILE A 16 -8.86 -2.14 0.96
CA ILE A 16 -7.66 -2.84 0.49
C ILE A 16 -6.46 -2.06 1.01
N THR A 17 -5.54 -2.77 1.65
CA THR A 17 -4.29 -2.21 2.18
C THR A 17 -3.11 -2.86 1.49
N GLY A 18 -1.97 -2.17 1.45
CA GLY A 18 -0.74 -2.70 0.87
C GLY A 18 0.36 -1.64 0.84
N ASP A 19 1.61 -2.10 0.77
CA ASP A 19 2.79 -1.26 0.55
C ASP A 19 3.17 -1.30 -0.93
N ARG A 20 3.26 -0.13 -1.57
CA ARG A 20 3.56 -0.01 -3.00
C ARG A 20 5.00 -0.35 -3.34
N SER A 21 5.91 -0.20 -2.38
CA SER A 21 7.32 -0.54 -2.53
C SER A 21 7.56 -2.05 -2.48
N GLN A 22 6.60 -2.80 -1.94
CA GLN A 22 6.68 -4.25 -1.81
C GLN A 22 5.97 -4.93 -2.97
N VAL A 23 6.74 -5.23 -4.02
CA VAL A 23 6.28 -6.01 -5.16
C VAL A 23 7.14 -7.27 -5.27
N ASP A 24 6.54 -8.40 -4.95
CA ASP A 24 7.12 -9.75 -4.98
C ASP A 24 6.77 -10.52 -6.26
N LEU A 25 6.25 -9.81 -7.27
CA LEU A 25 5.80 -10.40 -8.53
C LEU A 25 6.97 -10.70 -9.48
N PRO A 26 6.83 -11.70 -10.38
CA PRO A 26 7.81 -11.96 -11.43
C PRO A 26 8.10 -10.70 -12.27
N ARG A 27 9.31 -10.62 -12.82
CA ARG A 27 9.75 -9.47 -13.60
C ARG A 27 8.82 -9.21 -14.79
N GLY A 28 8.39 -7.96 -14.94
CA GLY A 28 7.48 -7.55 -16.01
C GLY A 28 5.98 -7.70 -15.67
N VAL A 29 5.65 -8.29 -14.53
CA VAL A 29 4.27 -8.33 -14.04
C VAL A 29 3.94 -7.02 -13.31
N MET A 30 2.86 -6.37 -13.71
CA MET A 30 2.40 -5.13 -13.09
C MET A 30 1.72 -5.43 -11.75
N SER A 31 2.03 -4.64 -10.71
CA SER A 31 1.35 -4.73 -9.42
C SER A 31 -0.14 -4.44 -9.56
N GLY A 32 -0.97 -5.33 -9.00
CA GLY A 32 -2.42 -5.16 -8.99
C GLY A 32 -2.88 -3.93 -8.21
N LEU A 33 -2.14 -3.54 -7.16
CA LEU A 33 -2.39 -2.31 -6.38
C LEU A 33 -2.11 -1.07 -7.23
N HIS A 34 -0.96 -1.04 -7.90
CA HIS A 34 -0.56 0.07 -8.75
C HIS A 34 -1.49 0.24 -9.97
N ASP A 35 -1.87 -0.87 -10.60
CA ASP A 35 -2.84 -0.89 -11.69
C ASP A 35 -4.22 -0.39 -11.25
N ALA A 36 -4.73 -0.88 -10.11
CA ALA A 36 -6.01 -0.45 -9.55
C ALA A 36 -6.03 1.04 -9.23
N GLU A 37 -4.97 1.58 -8.63
CA GLU A 37 -4.83 3.01 -8.37
C GLU A 37 -4.92 3.83 -9.64
N LYS A 38 -4.14 3.47 -10.67
CA LYS A 38 -4.13 4.19 -11.95
C LYS A 38 -5.49 4.15 -12.64
N LEU A 39 -6.15 2.99 -12.64
CA LEU A 39 -7.41 2.77 -13.32
C LEU A 39 -8.61 3.37 -12.57
N LEU A 40 -8.62 3.36 -11.24
CA LEU A 40 -9.83 3.65 -10.46
C LEU A 40 -9.82 5.04 -9.80
N LYS A 41 -8.71 5.80 -9.89
CA LYS A 41 -8.57 7.15 -9.30
C LYS A 41 -9.63 8.19 -9.67
N HIS A 42 -10.41 7.94 -10.73
CA HIS A 42 -11.42 8.87 -11.24
C HIS A 42 -12.85 8.45 -10.87
N ILE A 43 -13.01 7.39 -10.07
CA ILE A 43 -14.31 6.91 -9.61
C ILE A 43 -14.60 7.55 -8.24
N ASP A 44 -15.58 8.45 -8.18
CA ASP A 44 -15.89 9.25 -6.98
C ASP A 44 -16.21 8.42 -5.73
N ALA A 45 -16.72 7.20 -5.90
CA ALA A 45 -17.04 6.30 -4.79
C ALA A 45 -15.82 5.58 -4.18
N ILE A 46 -14.61 5.75 -4.74
CA ILE A 46 -13.39 5.09 -4.29
C ILE A 46 -12.41 6.14 -3.77
N SER A 47 -12.01 5.99 -2.50
CA SER A 47 -11.00 6.85 -1.88
C SER A 47 -9.65 6.14 -1.81
N PHE A 48 -8.59 6.85 -2.20
CA PHE A 48 -7.20 6.42 -2.03
C PHE A 48 -6.58 7.19 -0.87
N ASN A 49 -6.15 6.46 0.16
CA ASN A 49 -5.53 7.02 1.35
C ASN A 49 -4.07 6.56 1.42
N TYR A 50 -3.17 7.51 1.61
CA TYR A 50 -1.73 7.32 1.54
C TYR A 50 -1.16 7.60 2.92
N PHE A 51 -0.51 6.60 3.50
CA PHE A 51 0.19 6.74 4.76
C PHE A 51 1.66 6.97 4.52
N THR A 52 2.25 7.81 5.35
CA THR A 52 3.67 8.10 5.39
C THR A 52 4.28 7.54 6.67
N SER A 53 5.61 7.58 6.79
CA SER A 53 6.28 7.18 8.02
C SER A 53 5.82 7.94 9.27
N LYS A 54 5.25 9.14 9.10
CA LYS A 54 4.70 9.98 10.17
C LYS A 54 3.39 9.43 10.74
N ASP A 55 2.65 8.67 9.95
CA ASP A 55 1.35 8.11 10.33
C ASP A 55 1.52 6.77 11.08
N VAL A 56 2.73 6.23 11.12
CA VAL A 56 3.02 4.96 11.78
C VAL A 56 3.40 5.21 13.23
N VAL A 57 2.48 4.88 14.14
CA VAL A 57 2.77 4.83 15.57
C VAL A 57 3.58 3.57 15.85
N ARG A 58 4.86 3.75 16.17
CA ARG A 58 5.78 2.65 16.49
C ARG A 58 6.08 2.62 17.98
N HIS A 59 6.30 1.42 18.51
CA HIS A 59 6.91 1.28 19.82
C HIS A 59 8.29 1.98 19.82
N PRO A 60 8.68 2.72 20.88
CA PRO A 60 9.94 3.49 20.90
C PRO A 60 11.19 2.66 20.56
N LEU A 61 11.23 1.39 21.01
CA LEU A 61 12.31 0.47 20.67
C LEU A 61 12.38 0.17 19.17
N VAL A 62 11.22 -0.04 18.52
CA VAL A 62 11.17 -0.36 17.09
C VAL A 62 11.63 0.83 16.25
N ALA A 63 11.26 2.06 16.64
CA ALA A 63 11.76 3.26 15.99
C ALA A 63 13.31 3.33 16.04
N LYS A 64 13.91 3.13 17.22
CA LYS A 64 15.37 3.09 17.39
C LYS A 64 16.05 2.02 16.53
N ILE A 65 15.43 0.85 16.39
CA ILE A 65 15.96 -0.23 15.54
C ILE A 65 15.95 0.21 14.07
N ILE A 66 14.84 0.77 13.59
CA ILE A 66 14.72 1.27 12.20
C ILE A 66 15.75 2.36 11.94
N ASP A 67 15.85 3.36 12.83
CA ASP A 67 16.82 4.46 12.69
C ASP A 67 18.27 3.95 12.60
N ALA A 68 18.60 2.89 13.35
CA ALA A 68 19.93 2.27 13.31
C ALA A 68 20.20 1.57 11.96
N TYR A 69 19.20 0.91 11.37
CA TYR A 69 19.31 0.30 10.04
C TYR A 69 19.39 1.36 8.94
N ASP A 70 18.58 2.42 9.01
CA ASP A 70 18.57 3.52 8.03
C ASP A 70 19.92 4.28 8.02
N GLN A 71 20.58 4.41 9.17
CA GLN A 71 21.94 4.99 9.26
C GLN A 71 23.01 4.07 8.66
N ALA A 72 22.81 2.75 8.73
CA ALA A 72 23.76 1.77 8.22
C ALA A 72 23.68 1.60 6.69
N ASP A 73 22.49 1.82 6.10
CA ASP A 73 22.27 1.72 4.66
C ASP A 73 21.54 2.97 4.11
N PRO A 74 22.27 4.08 3.89
CA PRO A 74 21.70 5.35 3.45
C PRO A 74 21.24 5.34 1.97
N ALA A 75 21.32 4.21 1.27
CA ALA A 75 21.05 4.10 -0.17
C ALA A 75 19.61 3.69 -0.52
N LYS A 76 18.69 3.72 0.44
CA LYS A 76 17.27 3.44 0.22
C LYS A 76 16.43 4.69 -0.07
#